data_AF-A0A845AIS4-F1
#
_entry.id   AF-A0A845AIS4-F1
#
_cell.length_a   1.000
_cell.length_b   1.000
_cell.length_c   1.000
_cell.angle_alpha   90.00
_cell.angle_beta   90.00
_cell.angle_gamma   90.00
#
_symmetry.space_group_name_H-M   'P 1'
#
loop_
_entity.id
_entity.type
_entity.pdbx_description
1 polymer ?
#
loop_
_entity_poly.entity_id
_entity_poly.type
_entity_poly.pdbx_seq_one_letter_code
_entity_poly.pdbx_strand_id
1 'polypeptide(L)' 'MSRLPSPRGQITQLEAEDTIAGVQTLVPGMVPVTLGDRLAVLANAPMLPTRVQRAADLGLFDTNARNQLEMF' A
#
# COMPACT_ATOMS: atom_id res chain seq x y z
N MET A 1 -23.87 -11.31 41.77
CA MET A 1 -23.34 -11.69 40.45
C MET A 1 -23.51 -10.50 39.50
N SER A 2 -22.51 -9.63 39.41
CA SER A 2 -22.50 -8.48 38.49
C SER A 2 -21.29 -8.63 37.60
N ARG A 3 -21.51 -8.96 36.32
CA ARG A 3 -20.44 -9.11 35.33
C ARG A 3 -19.86 -7.72 35.05
N LEU A 4 -18.58 -7.52 35.36
CA LEU A 4 -17.82 -6.36 34.91
C LEU A 4 -17.81 -6.35 33.36
N PRO A 5 -17.98 -5.19 32.71
CA PRO A 5 -17.89 -5.11 31.25
C PRO A 5 -16.47 -5.49 30.80
N SER A 6 -16.39 -6.49 29.93
CA SER A 6 -15.15 -6.98 29.32
C SER A 6 -14.56 -5.89 28.40
N PRO A 7 -13.26 -5.57 28.45
CA PRO A 7 -12.66 -4.55 27.58
C PRO A 7 -12.35 -5.16 26.22
N ARG A 8 -13.36 -5.72 25.55
CA ARG A 8 -13.28 -5.93 24.10
C ARG A 8 -13.72 -4.61 23.50
N GLY A 9 -12.76 -3.88 22.93
CA GLY A 9 -12.98 -2.59 22.31
C GLY A 9 -14.29 -2.60 21.54
N GLN A 10 -15.20 -1.68 21.90
CA GLN A 10 -16.44 -1.49 21.20
C GLN A 10 -16.08 -1.30 19.73
N ILE A 11 -16.45 -2.26 18.88
CA ILE A 11 -16.50 -2.04 17.45
C ILE A 11 -17.72 -1.15 17.27
N THR A 12 -17.52 0.16 17.31
CA THR A 12 -18.56 1.13 16.96
C THR A 12 -18.94 0.84 15.52
N GLN A 13 -20.21 0.53 15.28
CA GLN A 13 -20.73 0.36 13.93
C GLN A 13 -20.58 1.70 13.20
N LEU A 14 -19.83 1.69 12.11
CA LEU A 14 -19.53 2.89 11.34
C LEU A 14 -20.68 3.19 10.36
N GLU A 15 -21.00 4.46 10.20
CA GLU A 15 -22.01 4.92 9.23
C GLU A 15 -21.53 4.62 7.81
N ALA A 16 -22.46 4.32 6.90
CA ALA A 16 -22.15 4.01 5.51
C ALA A 16 -23.02 4.83 4.55
N GLU A 17 -22.44 5.25 3.43
CA GLU A 17 -23.07 6.06 2.39
C GLU A 17 -22.87 5.40 1.02
N ASP A 18 -23.93 5.31 0.22
CA ASP A 18 -23.85 4.86 -1.17
C ASP A 18 -23.31 5.99 -2.06
N THR A 19 -22.17 5.73 -2.71
CA THR A 19 -21.54 6.68 -3.66
C THR A 19 -21.51 6.08 -5.08
N ILE A 20 -21.20 6.91 -6.09
CA ILE A 20 -20.99 6.44 -7.48
C ILE A 20 -19.85 5.41 -7.56
N ALA A 21 -18.91 5.44 -6.62
CA ALA A 21 -17.80 4.48 -6.50
C ALA A 21 -18.16 3.23 -5.66
N GLY A 22 -19.39 3.11 -5.14
CA GLY A 22 -19.87 2.05 -4.26
C GLY A 22 -20.15 2.51 -2.83
N VAL A 23 -20.52 1.57 -1.95
CA VAL A 23 -20.74 1.81 -0.51
C VAL A 23 -19.44 2.25 0.15
N GLN A 24 -19.44 3.42 0.78
CA GLN A 24 -18.29 3.93 1.55
C GLN A 24 -18.65 4.08 3.02
N THR A 25 -17.66 3.86 3.90
CA THR A 25 -17.84 3.94 5.35
C THR A 25 -17.28 5.25 5.89
N LEU A 26 -18.10 6.00 6.62
CA LEU A 26 -17.73 7.24 7.31
C LEU A 26 -17.00 6.91 8.60
N VAL A 27 -15.70 7.19 8.64
CA VAL A 27 -14.86 6.99 9.82
C VAL A 27 -14.70 8.32 10.56
N PRO A 28 -15.26 8.48 11.77
CA PRO A 28 -15.12 9.72 12.53
C PRO A 28 -13.65 9.96 12.91
N GLY A 29 -13.19 11.20 12.75
CA GLY A 29 -11.80 11.60 13.02
C GLY A 29 -10.82 11.34 11.87
N MET A 30 -11.29 10.83 10.72
CA MET A 30 -10.48 10.69 9.51
C MET A 30 -10.27 12.07 8.86
N VAL A 31 -9.01 12.44 8.64
CA VAL A 31 -8.63 13.70 7.99
C VAL A 31 -8.18 13.38 6.56
N PRO A 32 -8.63 14.13 5.54
CA PRO A 32 -8.16 13.94 4.17
C PRO A 32 -6.66 14.10 4.06
N VAL A 33 -6.00 13.22 3.30
CA VAL A 33 -4.56 13.30 3.04
C VAL A 33 -4.28 14.52 2.17
N THR A 34 -3.56 15.50 2.72
CA THR A 34 -3.23 16.75 2.03
C THR A 34 -2.11 16.56 1.00
N LEU A 35 -1.89 17.56 0.15
CA LEU A 35 -0.73 17.58 -0.73
C LEU A 35 0.59 17.58 0.05
N GLY A 36 0.63 18.32 1.18
CA GLY A 36 1.81 18.37 2.05
C GLY A 36 2.17 17.01 2.64
N ASP A 37 1.16 16.25 3.10
CA ASP A 37 1.36 14.89 3.63
C ASP A 37 1.96 13.96 2.56
N ARG A 38 1.45 14.04 1.32
CA ARG A 38 1.97 13.27 0.20
C ARG A 38 3.42 13.62 -0.10
N LEU A 39 3.76 14.91 -0.12
CA LEU A 39 5.12 15.38 -0.36
C LEU A 39 6.08 14.99 0.77
N ALA A 40 5.63 15.03 2.02
CA ALA A 40 6.41 14.61 3.18
C ALA A 40 6.75 13.11 3.13
N VAL A 41 5.82 12.27 2.68
CA VAL A 41 6.07 10.84 2.45
C VAL A 41 7.15 10.64 1.39
N LEU A 42 7.08 11.36 0.27
CA LEU A 42 8.09 11.27 -0.79
C LEU A 42 9.46 11.79 -0.34
N ALA A 43 9.50 12.88 0.41
CA ALA A 43 10.74 13.47 0.93
C ALA A 43 11.45 12.56 1.94
N ASN A 44 10.68 11.79 2.72
CA ASN A 44 11.20 10.88 3.73
C ASN A 44 11.40 9.44 3.23
N ALA A 45 11.05 9.12 1.99
CA ALA A 45 11.19 7.77 1.43
C ALA A 45 12.63 7.54 0.95
N PRO A 46 13.48 6.80 1.70
CA PRO A 46 14.90 6.68 1.38
C PRO A 46 15.18 5.71 0.21
N MET A 47 14.17 5.01 -0.31
CA MET A 47 14.33 3.80 -1.13
C MET A 47 13.19 3.62 -2.16
N LEU A 48 12.66 4.69 -2.75
CA LEU A 48 11.81 4.53 -3.94
C LEU A 48 12.72 4.24 -5.15
N PRO A 49 12.51 3.12 -5.88
CA PRO A 49 13.33 2.82 -7.03
C PRO A 49 13.17 3.93 -8.07
N THR A 50 14.26 4.66 -8.33
CA THR A 50 14.28 5.75 -9.34
C THR A 50 14.21 5.21 -10.77
N ARG A 51 14.40 3.91 -10.96
CA ARG A 51 14.33 3.23 -12.25
C ARG A 51 13.40 2.03 -12.14
N VAL A 52 12.75 1.70 -13.24
CA VAL A 52 11.98 0.47 -13.38
C VAL A 52 12.88 -0.72 -13.02
N GLN A 53 12.42 -1.56 -12.09
CA GLN A 53 13.06 -2.83 -11.76
C GLN A 53 13.17 -3.65 -13.05
N ARG A 54 14.40 -4.05 -13.42
CA ARG A 54 14.60 -4.93 -14.59
C ARG A 54 13.91 -6.26 -14.33
N ALA A 55 13.42 -6.90 -15.39
CA ALA A 55 12.88 -8.25 -15.32
C ALA A 55 13.86 -9.15 -14.56
N ALA A 56 13.36 -9.94 -13.62
CA ALA A 56 14.18 -10.84 -12.81
C ALA A 56 14.89 -11.92 -13.66
N ASP A 57 14.40 -12.11 -14.89
CA ASP A 57 14.91 -13.03 -15.90
C ASP A 57 16.02 -12.42 -16.78
N LEU A 58 16.66 -11.32 -16.33
CA LEU A 58 17.80 -10.69 -17.00
C LEU A 58 19.02 -10.72 -16.05
N GLY A 59 19.83 -11.78 -16.14
CA GLY A 59 21.00 -12.00 -15.30
C GLY A 59 21.82 -13.24 -15.68
N LEU A 60 23.00 -13.38 -15.09
CA LEU A 60 23.97 -14.45 -15.37
C LEU A 60 23.44 -15.89 -15.20
N PHE A 61 22.29 -16.06 -14.53
CA PHE A 61 21.65 -17.35 -14.23
C PHE A 61 20.18 -17.42 -14.71
N ASP A 62 19.77 -16.54 -15.63
CA ASP A 62 18.42 -16.57 -16.17
C ASP A 62 18.19 -17.72 -17.17
N THR A 63 16.93 -18.06 -17.45
CA THR A 63 16.52 -19.05 -18.47
C THR A 63 16.92 -18.63 -19.89
N ASN A 64 17.26 -17.35 -20.10
CA ASN A 64 17.70 -16.75 -21.35
C ASN A 64 19.25 -16.77 -21.51
N ALA A 65 19.99 -17.34 -20.56
CA ALA A 65 21.45 -17.51 -20.61
C ALA A 65 21.91 -18.38 -21.79
N ARG A 66 20.98 -19.02 -22.50
CA ARG A 66 21.22 -19.74 -23.77
C ARG A 66 21.24 -18.84 -25.00
N ASN A 67 20.81 -17.59 -24.92
CA ASN A 67 20.84 -16.64 -26.03
C ASN A 67 22.10 -15.75 -25.92
N GLN A 68 23.24 -16.39 -25.67
CA GLN A 68 24.54 -15.73 -25.74
C GLN A 68 24.72 -15.27 -27.18
N LEU A 69 24.54 -13.97 -27.43
CA LEU A 69 24.99 -13.36 -28.66
C LEU A 69 26.50 -13.62 -28.74
N GLU A 70 26.93 -14.40 -29.74
CA GLU A 70 28.35 -14.61 -30.01
C GLU A 70 29.04 -13.26 -30.12
N MET A 71 30.07 -13.07 -29.30
CA MET A 71 30.89 -11.88 -29.33
C MET A 71 32.26 -12.21 -29.92
N PHE A 72 32.27 -12.69 -31.17
CA PHE A 72 33.40 -12.57 -32.10
C PHE A 72 32.86 -12.31 -33.51
#